data_AF-A0A975J708-F1
#
_entry.id   AF-A0A975J708-F1
#
_cell.length_a   1.000
_cell.length_b   1.000
_cell.length_c   1.000
_cell.angle_alpha   90.00
_cell.angle_beta   90.00
_cell.angle_gamma   90.00
#
_symmetry.space_group_name_H-M   'P 1'
#
loop_
_entity.id
_entity.type
_entity.pdbx_description
1 polymer ?
#
loop_
_entity_poly.entity_id
_entity_poly.type
_entity_poly.pdbx_seq_one_letter_code
_entity_poly.pdbx_strand_id
1 'polypeptide(L)' 'MNERIEYKLERIRKKIKLKDVAKEIGISTGTVSRYENNKREMTEEHIQKYKKYIEEN' A
#
# COMPACT_ATOMS: atom_id res chain seq x y z
N MET A 1 -10.12 13.27 5.34
CA MET A 1 -8.73 12.98 4.93
C MET A 1 -8.77 11.72 4.08
N ASN A 2 -8.01 11.60 2.99
CA ASN A 2 -8.11 10.46 2.07
C ASN A 2 -7.33 9.27 2.68
N GLU A 3 -8.02 8.19 3.03
CA GLU A 3 -7.47 7.01 3.73
C GLU A 3 -6.18 6.47 3.08
N ARG A 4 -6.08 6.54 1.74
CA ARG A 4 -4.89 6.12 0.99
C ARG A 4 -3.64 6.94 1.32
N ILE A 5 -3.83 8.23 1.53
CA ILE A 5 -2.76 9.16 1.89
C ILE A 5 -2.28 8.86 3.31
N GLU A 6 -3.19 8.52 4.23
CA GLU A 6 -2.85 8.15 5.60
C GLU A 6 -1.98 6.89 5.62
N TYR A 7 -2.41 5.81 4.98
CA TYR A 7 -1.62 4.58 4.91
C TYR A 7 -0.29 4.79 4.16
N LYS A 8 -0.25 5.65 3.12
CA LYS A 8 1.02 6.03 2.47
C LYS A 8 1.98 6.69 3.45
N LEU A 9 1.49 7.64 4.25
CA LEU A 9 2.29 8.34 5.25
C LEU A 9 2.76 7.37 6.35
N GLU A 10 1.89 6.47 6.79
CA GLU A 10 2.23 5.45 7.79
C GLU A 10 3.31 4.49 7.28
N ARG A 11 3.16 3.98 6.05
CA ARG A 11 4.18 3.16 5.38
C ARG A 11 5.55 3.86 5.36
N ILE A 12 5.56 5.16 5.01
CA ILE A 12 6.80 5.97 4.97
C ILE A 12 7.38 6.15 6.38
N ARG A 13 6.55 6.44 7.39
CA ARG A 13 6.98 6.57 8.79
C ARG A 13 7.63 5.29 9.31
N LYS A 14 7.06 4.14 8.95
CA LYS A 14 7.57 2.80 9.29
C LYS A 14 8.76 2.36 8.42
N LYS A 15 9.20 3.18 7.47
CA LYS A 15 10.28 2.88 6.49
C LYS A 15 10.02 1.61 5.66
N ILE A 16 8.77 1.20 5.53
CA ILE A 16 8.36 0.05 4.73
C ILE A 16 8.50 0.43 3.25
N LYS A 17 9.25 -0.35 2.47
CA LYS A 17 9.47 -0.02 1.05
C LYS A 17 8.31 -0.56 0.22
N LEU A 18 7.95 0.17 -0.83
CA LEU A 18 6.92 -0.26 -1.80
C LEU A 18 7.16 -1.66 -2.36
N LYS A 19 8.42 -2.03 -2.58
CA LYS A 19 8.81 -3.36 -3.08
C LYS A 19 8.47 -4.49 -2.11
N ASP A 20 8.52 -4.23 -0.81
CA ASP A 20 8.27 -5.26 0.21
C ASP A 20 6.76 -5.50 0.31
N VAL A 21 5.98 -4.42 0.36
CA VAL A 21 4.51 -4.43 0.27
C VAL A 21 4.03 -5.15 -1.00
N ALA A 22 4.59 -4.77 -2.15
CA ALA A 22 4.22 -5.33 -3.44
C ALA A 22 4.52 -6.84 -3.51
N LYS A 23 5.66 -7.26 -2.94
CA LYS A 23 6.05 -8.67 -2.84
C LYS A 23 5.10 -9.45 -1.95
N GLU A 24 4.70 -8.90 -0.80
CA GLU A 24 3.77 -9.54 0.14
C GLU A 24 2.38 -9.75 -0.48
N ILE A 25 1.86 -8.70 -1.12
CA ILE A 25 0.51 -8.74 -1.71
C ILE A 25 0.50 -9.53 -3.03
N GLY A 26 1.65 -9.72 -3.68
CA GLY A 26 1.78 -10.42 -4.96
C GLY A 26 1.46 -9.55 -6.18
N ILE A 27 1.68 -8.23 -6.10
CA ILE A 27 1.39 -7.28 -7.19
C ILE A 27 2.61 -6.45 -7.56
N SER A 28 2.52 -5.70 -8.66
CA SER A 28 3.61 -4.80 -9.06
C SER A 28 3.72 -3.59 -8.13
N THR A 29 4.95 -3.12 -7.88
CA THR A 29 5.21 -1.86 -7.16
C THR A 29 4.54 -0.66 -7.83
N GLY A 30 4.44 -0.67 -9.16
CA GLY A 30 3.73 0.35 -9.92
C GLY A 30 2.23 0.38 -9.62
N THR A 31 1.61 -0.77 -9.37
CA THR A 31 0.20 -0.86 -8.96
C THR A 31 0.00 -0.20 -7.59
N VAL A 32 0.82 -0.55 -6.60
CA VAL A 32 0.76 0.05 -5.24
C VAL A 32 0.99 1.56 -5.30
N SER A 33 1.99 2.00 -6.05
CA SER A 33 2.29 3.43 -6.20
C SER A 33 1.14 4.19 -6.87
N ARG A 34 0.52 3.64 -7.92
CA ARG A 34 -0.64 4.26 -8.57
C ARG A 34 -1.84 4.32 -7.62
N TYR A 35 -2.04 3.31 -6.79
CA TYR A 35 -3.08 3.30 -5.76
C TYR A 35 -2.89 4.40 -4.72
N GLU A 36 -1.69 4.50 -4.15
CA GLU A 36 -1.31 5.54 -3.19
C GLU A 36 -1.51 6.97 -3.74
N ASN A 37 -1.39 7.15 -5.06
CA ASN A 37 -1.53 8.44 -5.73
C ASN A 37 -2.92 8.65 -6.38
N ASN A 38 -3.93 7.84 -6.01
CA ASN A 38 -5.29 7.90 -6.57
C ASN A 38 -5.35 7.78 -8.10
N LYS A 39 -4.36 7.13 -8.72
CA LYS A 39 -4.30 6.91 -10.17
C LYS A 39 -4.91 5.58 -10.61
N ARG A 40 -5.13 4.64 -9.67
CA ARG A 40 -5.68 3.32 -9.95
C ARG A 40 -6.30 2.71 -8.69
N GLU A 41 -7.38 1.97 -8.87
CA GLU A 41 -7.96 1.11 -7.81
C GLU A 41 -7.23 -0.23 -7.74
N MET A 42 -7.05 -0.73 -6.51
CA MET A 42 -6.70 -2.12 -6.26
C MET A 42 -7.98 -2.88 -5.94
N THR A 43 -7.95 -4.21 -6.09
CA THR A 43 -9.04 -5.05 -5.60
C THR A 43 -9.08 -4.99 -4.08
N GLU A 44 -10.27 -5.23 -3.51
CA GLU A 44 -10.50 -5.15 -2.08
C GLU A 44 -9.59 -6.10 -1.28
N GLU A 45 -9.34 -7.30 -1.80
CA GLU A 45 -8.38 -8.26 -1.23
C GLU A 45 -6.96 -7.68 -1.12
N HIS A 46 -6.48 -7.01 -2.17
CA HIS A 46 -5.15 -6.38 -2.16
C HIS A 46 -5.11 -5.19 -1.21
N ILE A 47 -6.20 -4.44 -1.06
CA ILE A 47 -6.30 -3.33 -0.10
C ILE A 47 -6.23 -3.86 1.33
N GLN A 48 -6.93 -4.96 1.64
CA GLN A 48 -6.88 -5.57 2.96
C GLN A 48 -5.47 -6.07 3.29
N LYS A 49 -4.82 -6.80 2.37
CA LYS A 49 -3.43 -7.24 2.54
C LYS A 49 -2.45 -6.06 2.70
N TYR A 50 -2.65 -4.98 1.95
CA TYR A 50 -1.86 -3.75 2.05
C TYR A 50 -1.96 -3.10 3.43
N LYS A 51 -3.19 -2.89 3.92
CA LYS A 51 -3.43 -2.28 5.24
C LYS A 51 -2.85 -3.15 6.35
N LYS A 52 -3.14 -4.46 6.31
CA LYS A 52 -2.64 -5.44 7.27
C LYS A 52 -1.11 -5.44 7.34
N TYR A 53 -0.44 -5.46 6.20
CA TYR A 53 1.03 -5.47 6.17
C TYR A 53 1.64 -4.19 6.75
N ILE A 54 1.00 -3.03 6.52
CA ILE A 54 1.45 -1.77 7.12
C ILE A 54 1.18 -1.75 8.62
N GLU A 55 0.06 -2.30 9.09
CA GLU A 55 -0.28 -2.34 10.52
C GLU A 55 0.63 -3.29 11.31
N GLU A 56 1.01 -4.44 10.73
CA GLU A 56 1.82 -5.48 11.38
C GLU A 56 3.35 -5.19 11.41
N ASN A 57 3.85 -4.25 10.59
CA ASN A 57 5.28 -3.86 10.53
C ASN A 57 5.53 -2.47 11.13
#